data_AF-A0A068Y9K4-F1
#
_entry.id   AF-A0A068Y9K4-F1
#
_cell.length_a   1.000
_cell.length_b   1.000
_cell.length_c   1.000
_cell.angle_alpha   90.00
_cell.angle_beta   90.00
_cell.angle_gamma   90.00
#
_symmetry.space_group_name_H-M   'P 1'
#
loop_
_entity.id
_entity.type
_entity.pdbx_description
1 polymer ?
#
loop_
_entity_poly.entity_id
_entity_poly.type
_entity_poly.pdbx_seq_one_letter_code
_entity_poly.pdbx_strand_id
1 'polypeptide(L)' 'MEPIPTKQYAKDYLSKNVIPTLLTGLTEVCRKKPKDPVIFLAEWLLQNNPNQPGTNELCPQIEVPNQESKLQN' A
#
# COMPACT_ATOMS: atom_id res chain seq x y z
N MET A 1 3.05 32.00 4.93
CA MET A 1 4.01 31.44 3.96
C MET A 1 4.21 29.98 4.33
N GLU A 2 3.89 29.05 3.44
CA GLU A 2 4.32 27.67 3.65
C GLU A 2 5.85 27.62 3.55
N PRO A 3 6.54 26.91 4.46
CA PRO A 3 7.99 26.82 4.42
C PRO A 3 8.44 26.13 3.13
N ILE A 4 9.44 26.70 2.46
CA ILE A 4 10.03 26.11 1.26
C ILE A 4 10.54 24.71 1.64
N PRO A 5 10.12 23.63 0.95
CA PRO A 5 10.60 22.29 1.25
C PRO A 5 12.11 22.24 1.01
N THR A 6 12.87 22.22 2.11
CA THR A 6 14.32 22.06 2.06
C THR A 6 14.67 20.58 2.00
N LYS A 7 15.89 20.26 1.54
CA LYS A 7 16.42 18.89 1.62
C LYS A 7 16.33 18.31 3.05
N GLN A 8 16.47 19.16 4.07
CA GLN A 8 16.35 18.74 5.46
C GLN A 8 14.91 18.38 5.82
N TYR A 9 13.93 19.19 5.41
CA TYR A 9 12.51 18.89 5.63
C TYR A 9 12.11 17.55 5.02
N ALA A 10 12.56 17.26 3.79
CA ALA A 10 12.28 15.97 3.15
C ALA A 10 12.89 14.78 3.93
N LYS A 11 14.13 14.92 4.42
CA LYS A 11 14.76 13.89 5.25
C LYS A 11 13.98 13.67 6.55
N ASP A 12 13.64 14.75 7.25
CA ASP A 12 12.92 14.66 8.51
C ASP A 12 11.54 14.01 8.31
N TYR A 13 10.85 14.35 7.22
CA TYR A 13 9.58 13.75 6.87
C TYR A 13 9.73 12.24 6.63
N LEU A 14 10.71 11.81 5.83
CA LEU A 14 10.95 10.41 5.54
C LEU A 14 11.34 9.63 6.80
N SER A 15 12.27 10.17 7.61
CA SER A 15 12.71 9.56 8.87
C SER A 15 11.58 9.39 9.88
N LYS A 16 10.65 10.34 9.94
CA LYS A 16 9.53 10.29 10.89
C LYS A 16 8.39 9.41 10.42
N ASN A 17 8.03 9.47 9.14
CA ASN A 17 6.76 8.91 8.67
C ASN A 17 6.88 7.66 7.80
N VAL A 18 7.99 7.51 7.05
CA VAL A 18 8.10 6.48 6.00
C VAL A 18 9.11 5.39 6.36
N ILE A 19 10.29 5.79 6.82
CA ILE A 19 11.42 4.89 7.09
C ILE A 19 11.08 3.80 8.13
N PRO A 20 10.40 4.08 9.26
CA PRO A 20 10.11 3.04 10.25
C PRO A 20 9.29 1.87 9.69
N THR A 21 8.23 2.18 8.93
CA THR A 21 7.38 1.17 8.28
C THR A 21 8.13 0.42 7.19
N LEU A 22 8.89 1.13 6.35
CA LEU A 22 9.64 0.52 5.26
C LEU A 22 10.73 -0.44 5.77
N LEU A 23 11.46 -0.06 6.82
CA LEU A 23 12.48 -0.91 7.44
C LEU A 23 11.89 -2.23 7.96
N THR A 24 10.70 -2.16 8.55
CA THR A 24 9.98 -3.34 9.04
C THR A 24 9.57 -4.23 7.87
N GLY A 25 8.98 -3.67 6.82
CA GLY A 25 8.59 -4.42 5.63
C GLY A 25 9.77 -5.09 4.92
N LEU A 26 10.90 -4.38 4.78
CA LEU A 26 12.13 -4.94 4.21
C LEU A 26 12.69 -6.09 5.08
N THR A 27 12.58 -5.97 6.39
CA THR A 27 12.97 -7.04 7.32
C THR A 27 12.10 -8.30 7.11
N GLU A 28 10.80 -8.14 6.89
CA GLU A 28 9.88 -9.25 6.58
C GLU A 28 10.20 -9.91 5.23
N VAL A 29 10.57 -9.13 4.21
CA VAL A 29 11.02 -9.66 2.91
C VAL A 29 12.26 -10.55 3.12
N CYS A 30 13.25 -10.07 3.86
CA CYS A 30 14.47 -10.84 4.15
C CYS A 30 14.17 -12.12 4.95
N ARG A 31 13.19 -12.08 5.86
CA ARG A 31 12.78 -13.22 6.68
C ARG A 31 12.06 -14.29 5.85
N LYS A 32 11.07 -13.89 5.06
CA LYS A 32 10.19 -14.82 4.32
C LYS A 32 10.77 -15.29 2.99
N LYS A 33 11.69 -14.52 2.40
CA LYS A 33 12.30 -14.78 1.08
C LYS A 33 11.25 -15.19 0.03
N PRO A 34 10.19 -14.38 -0.16
CA PRO A 34 9.17 -14.68 -1.16
C PRO A 34 9.77 -14.72 -2.56
N LYS A 35 9.10 -15.43 -3.48
CA LYS A 35 9.49 -15.51 -4.89
C LYS A 35 9.54 -14.12 -5.54
N ASP A 36 8.55 -13.30 -5.24
CA ASP A 36 8.39 -11.94 -5.78
C ASP A 36 8.44 -10.91 -4.64
N PRO A 37 9.64 -10.45 -4.23
CA PRO A 37 9.83 -9.61 -3.04
C PRO A 37 9.16 -8.24 -3.14
N VAL A 38 9.05 -7.68 -4.34
CA VAL A 38 8.41 -6.37 -4.57
C VAL A 38 6.91 -6.45 -4.37
N ILE A 39 6.25 -7.48 -4.93
CA ILE A 39 4.80 -7.70 -4.78
C ILE A 39 4.47 -7.97 -3.32
N PHE A 40 5.21 -8.88 -2.68
CA PHE A 40 5.03 -9.16 -1.26
C PHE A 40 5.18 -7.90 -0.40
N LEU A 41 6.19 -7.06 -0.67
CA LEU A 41 6.39 -5.83 0.09
C LEU A 41 5.24 -4.83 -0.14
N ALA A 42 4.72 -4.71 -1.36
CA ALA A 42 3.59 -3.84 -1.65
C ALA A 42 2.34 -4.25 -0.89
N GLU A 43 1.99 -5.54 -0.92
CA GLU A 43 0.87 -6.09 -0.14
C GLU A 43 1.08 -5.89 1.37
N TRP A 44 2.31 -6.14 1.85
CA TRP A 44 2.65 -5.94 3.25
C TRP A 44 2.48 -4.47 3.68
N LEU A 45 2.92 -3.52 2.85
CA LEU A 45 2.77 -2.09 3.11
C LEU A 45 1.29 -1.67 3.14
N LEU A 46 0.46 -2.21 2.24
CA LEU A 46 -0.97 -1.94 2.24
C LEU A 46 -1.63 -2.39 3.55
N GLN A 47 -1.23 -3.54 4.10
CA GLN A 47 -1.77 -4.08 5.35
C GLN A 47 -1.22 -3.42 6.61
N ASN A 48 -0.01 -2.86 6.55
CA ASN A 48 0.73 -2.35 7.73
C ASN A 48 0.97 -0.84 7.65
N ASN A 49 0.12 -0.10 6.95
CA ASN A 49 0.23 1.36 6.86
C ASN A 49 -0.40 2.04 8.09
N PRO A 50 0.39 2.70 8.97
CA PRO A 50 -0.12 3.38 10.16
C PRO A 50 -0.95 4.63 9.84
N ASN A 51 -0.85 5.13 8.60
CA ASN A 51 -1.63 6.26 8.10
C ASN A 51 -2.79 5.79 7.22
N GLN A 52 -3.23 4.53 7.33
CA GLN A 52 -4.41 4.07 6.61
C GLN A 52 -5.56 5.05 6.89
N PRO A 53 -6.09 5.74 5.87
CA PRO A 53 -7.37 6.40 6.03
C PRO A 53 -8.34 5.27 6.35
N GLY A 54 -8.97 5.29 7.52
CA GLY A 54 -9.86 4.22 7.94
C GLY A 54 -10.86 3.94 6.82
N THR A 55 -10.68 2.82 6.12
CA THR A 55 -11.57 2.39 5.05
C THR A 55 -12.86 1.93 5.71
N ASN A 56 -13.73 2.90 5.98
CA ASN A 56 -15.16 2.71 5.97
C ASN A 56 -15.74 3.00 4.57
N GLU A 57 -14.89 3.17 3.56
CA GLU A 57 -15.29 3.29 2.16
C GLU A 57 -14.83 2.04 1.42
N LEU A 58 -15.74 1.07 1.44
CA LEU A 58 -15.84 -0.03 0.51
C LEU A 58 -15.40 0.46 -0.87
N CYS A 59 -14.28 -0.06 -1.37
CA CYS A 59 -14.09 -0.10 -2.82
C CYS A 59 -15.37 -0.76 -3.37
N PRO A 60 -16.15 -0.10 -4.24
CA PRO A 60 -17.27 -0.76 -4.87
C PRO A 60 -16.71 -1.99 -5.56
N GLN A 61 -17.14 -3.17 -5.13
CA GLN A 61 -16.96 -4.38 -5.92
C GLN A 61 -17.60 -4.05 -7.26
N ILE A 62 -16.79 -3.82 -8.29
CA ILE A 62 -17.32 -3.82 -9.64
C ILE A 62 -17.73 -5.28 -9.87
N GLU A 63 -18.98 -5.60 -9.51
CA GLU A 63 -19.64 -6.82 -9.93
C GLU A 63 -19.65 -6.75 -11.46
N VAL A 64 -18.65 -7.38 -12.07
CA VAL A 64 -18.62 -7.59 -13.51
C VAL A 64 -19.89 -8.39 -13.81
N PRO A 65 -20.86 -7.84 -14.56
CA PRO A 65 -22.07 -8.59 -14.85
C PRO A 65 -21.67 -9.82 -15.64
N ASN A 66 -21.92 -11.01 -15.08
CA ASN A 66 -21.70 -12.27 -15.76
C ASN A 66 -22.61 -12.34 -16.98
N GLN A 67 -22.10 -11.95 -18.16
CA GLN A 67 -22.79 -12.08 -19.44
C GLN A 67 -22.71 -13.54 -19.94
N GLU A 68 -23.13 -14.50 -19.11
CA GLU A 68 -23.29 -15.89 -19.52
C GLU A 68 -24.64 -16.44 -19.01
N SER A 69 -25.73 -15.89 -19.55
CA SER A 69 -26.93 -16.67 -19.78
C SER A 69 -27.39 -16.42 -21.22
N LYS A 70 -27.08 -17.43 -22.02
CA LYS A 70 -27.40 -17.62 -23.42
C LYS A 70 -28.85 -17.31 -23.76
N LEU A 71 -29.03 -16.89 -25.02
CA LEU A 71 -30.28 -16.92 -25.75
C LEU A 71 -31.11 -18.16 -25.38
N GLN A 72 -32.27 -17.93 -24.77
CA GLN A 72 -33.38 -18.86 -24.81
C GLN A 72 -34.60 -18.04 -25.22
N ASN A 73 -34.83 -17.95 -26.53
CA ASN A 73 -36.12 -17.75 -27.18
C ASN A 73 -36.02 -18.40 -28.56
#